data_AF-A0A7S1K4X0-F1
#
_entry.id   AF-A0A7S1K4X0-F1
#
_cell.length_a   1.000
_cell.length_b   1.000
_cell.length_c   1.000
_cell.angle_alpha   90.00
_cell.angle_beta   90.00
_cell.angle_gamma   90.00
#
_symmetry.space_group_name_H-M   'P 1'
#
loop_
_entity.id
_entity.type
_entity.pdbx_description
1 polymer ?
#
loop_
_entity_poly.entity_id
_entity_poly.type
_entity_poly.pdbx_seq_one_letter_code
_entity_poly.pdbx_strand_id
1 'polypeptide(L)'
;IRINHAPTPALIRLLESFKDSIKSVDLRGVKNKPDDNLPPPQQHIVFPQLHKATVHGKWHGIARDRKYKLPALKHLSTASFSNRGPGAYFLHVGAWQWIRNASSGLTSIHSTLQQ
;
A
#
# COMPACT_ATOMS: atom_id res chain seq x y z
N ILE A 1 -8.75 -9.42 1.24
CA ILE A 1 -9.76 -8.34 1.11
C ILE A 1 -9.51 -7.55 -0.17
N ARG A 2 -10.55 -7.00 -0.80
CA ARG A 2 -10.40 -6.08 -1.94
C ARG A 2 -11.14 -4.78 -1.64
N ILE A 3 -10.46 -3.65 -1.76
CA ILE A 3 -11.00 -2.30 -1.54
C ILE A 3 -10.79 -1.51 -2.82
N ASN A 4 -11.87 -1.16 -3.51
CA ASN A 4 -11.85 -0.33 -4.73
C ASN A 4 -12.35 1.09 -4.40
N HIS A 5 -11.75 1.73 -3.40
CA HIS A 5 -12.10 3.07 -2.94
C HIS A 5 -10.83 3.81 -2.48
N ALA A 6 -10.81 5.14 -2.51
CA ALA A 6 -9.70 5.91 -1.92
C ALA A 6 -9.55 5.61 -0.41
N PRO A 7 -8.34 5.68 0.16
CA PRO A 7 -8.16 5.46 1.59
C PRO A 7 -8.92 6.51 2.39
N THR A 8 -9.84 6.06 3.25
CA THR A 8 -10.53 6.89 4.26
C THR A 8 -10.15 6.40 5.66
N PRO A 9 -10.29 7.22 6.71
CA PRO A 9 -10.01 6.78 8.08
C PRO A 9 -10.76 5.51 8.47
N ALA A 10 -12.02 5.36 8.06
CA ALA A 10 -12.82 4.16 8.34
C ALA A 10 -12.28 2.92 7.62
N LEU A 11 -11.89 3.03 6.35
CA LEU A 11 -11.33 1.91 5.59
C LEU A 11 -9.95 1.50 6.11
N ILE A 12 -9.14 2.47 6.55
CA ILE A 12 -7.84 2.19 7.17
C ILE A 12 -8.04 1.45 8.49
N ARG A 13 -8.94 1.93 9.36
CA ARG A 13 -9.27 1.23 10.62
C ARG A 13 -9.79 -0.19 10.37
N LEU A 14 -10.64 -0.34 9.36
CA LEU A 14 -11.14 -1.64 8.95
C LEU A 14 -10.00 -2.55 8.50
N LEU A 15 -9.12 -2.08 7.62
CA LEU A 15 -7.93 -2.84 7.19
C LEU A 15 -7.06 -3.25 8.38
N GLU A 16 -6.81 -2.33 9.30
CA GLU A 16 -5.98 -2.54 10.49
C GLU A 16 -6.63 -3.49 11.51
N SER A 17 -7.97 -3.55 11.58
CA SER A 17 -8.66 -4.54 12.41
C SER A 17 -8.44 -5.98 11.94
N PHE A 18 -8.02 -6.18 10.69
CA PHE A 18 -7.68 -7.50 10.15
C PHE A 18 -6.17 -7.79 10.20
N LYS A 19 -5.36 -6.95 10.83
CA LYS A 19 -3.89 -7.04 10.76
C LYS A 19 -3.33 -8.43 11.07
N ASP A 20 -3.93 -9.11 12.05
CA ASP A 20 -3.44 -10.39 12.57
C ASP A 20 -3.90 -11.62 11.75
N SER A 21 -4.92 -11.48 10.89
CA SER A 21 -5.52 -12.58 10.12
C SER A 21 -5.40 -12.42 8.60
N ILE A 22 -5.10 -11.22 8.11
CA ILE A 22 -5.15 -10.93 6.70
C ILE A 22 -3.92 -11.46 5.95
N LYS A 23 -4.17 -12.33 4.96
CA LYS A 23 -3.12 -12.94 4.13
C LYS A 23 -2.92 -12.26 2.78
N SER A 24 -3.98 -11.65 2.25
CA SER A 24 -3.93 -10.95 0.97
C SER A 24 -4.83 -9.72 0.93
N VAL A 25 -4.29 -8.62 0.37
CA VAL A 25 -5.00 -7.36 0.15
C VAL A 25 -4.91 -6.92 -1.31
N ASP A 26 -6.00 -6.35 -1.81
CA ASP A 26 -6.04 -5.63 -3.08
C ASP A 26 -6.66 -4.25 -2.84
N LEU A 27 -5.82 -3.21 -2.86
CA LEU A 27 -6.12 -1.85 -2.47
C LEU A 27 -6.02 -0.95 -3.69
N ARG A 28 -7.15 -0.45 -4.19
CA ARG A 28 -7.26 0.38 -5.39
C ARG A 28 -8.13 1.59 -5.12
N GLY A 29 -7.78 2.76 -5.65
CA GLY A 29 -8.60 3.96 -5.53
C GLY A 29 -7.89 5.22 -6.01
N VAL A 30 -8.57 6.03 -6.84
CA VAL A 30 -7.98 7.16 -7.57
C VAL A 30 -8.61 8.54 -7.28
N LYS A 31 -9.73 8.65 -6.53
CA LYS A 31 -10.53 9.90 -6.51
C LYS A 31 -10.55 10.68 -5.18
N ASN A 32 -10.46 12.01 -5.36
CA ASN A 32 -10.60 13.21 -4.50
C ASN A 32 -9.56 13.48 -3.41
N LYS A 33 -9.36 14.79 -3.13
CA LYS A 33 -8.29 15.44 -2.35
C LYS A 33 -7.82 14.57 -1.17
N PRO A 34 -6.50 14.56 -0.87
CA PRO A 34 -6.03 13.93 0.37
C PRO A 34 -6.87 14.49 1.51
N ASP A 35 -7.53 13.61 2.24
CA ASP A 35 -8.07 13.98 3.53
C ASP A 35 -6.82 14.14 4.41
N ASP A 36 -6.30 15.36 4.49
CA ASP A 36 -5.10 15.71 5.26
C ASP A 36 -5.26 15.37 6.76
N ASN A 37 -6.46 14.95 7.18
CA ASN A 37 -6.82 14.51 8.52
C ASN A 37 -6.82 12.97 8.67
N LEU A 38 -5.84 12.26 8.13
CA LEU A 38 -5.56 10.93 8.65
C LEU A 38 -5.07 11.09 10.09
N PRO A 39 -5.77 10.54 11.11
CA PRO A 39 -5.30 10.65 12.48
C PRO A 39 -3.91 10.01 12.59
N PRO A 40 -2.99 10.60 13.38
CA PRO A 40 -1.65 10.06 13.53
C PRO A 40 -1.70 8.59 13.96
N PRO A 41 -0.78 7.75 13.46
CA PRO A 41 -0.75 6.33 13.81
C PRO A 41 -0.55 6.20 15.32
N GLN A 42 -1.54 5.62 16.01
CA GLN A 42 -1.52 5.45 17.47
C GLN A 42 -0.53 4.34 17.90
N GLN A 43 -0.11 3.46 16.99
CA GLN A 43 0.80 2.36 17.26
C GLN A 43 1.46 1.84 15.98
N HIS A 44 2.58 1.12 16.11
CA HIS A 44 3.17 0.36 15.02
C HIS A 44 2.19 -0.74 14.58
N ILE A 45 1.64 -0.62 13.38
CA ILE A 45 0.76 -1.64 12.81
C ILE A 45 1.63 -2.69 12.10
N VAL A 46 1.61 -3.90 12.63
CA VAL A 46 2.27 -5.06 12.04
C VAL A 46 1.22 -5.93 11.36
N PHE A 47 1.48 -6.33 10.13
CA PHE A 47 0.68 -7.32 9.41
C PHE A 47 1.46 -8.65 9.37
N PRO A 48 1.45 -9.45 10.44
CA PRO A 48 2.31 -10.63 10.58
C PRO A 48 2.03 -11.70 9.52
N GLN A 49 0.81 -11.77 8.99
CA GLN A 49 0.39 -12.82 8.06
C GLN A 49 0.17 -12.32 6.63
N LEU A 50 0.45 -11.06 6.32
CA LEU A 50 0.19 -10.53 4.98
C LEU A 50 1.26 -10.99 4.00
N HIS A 51 0.90 -11.93 3.12
CA HIS A 51 1.81 -12.52 2.13
C HIS A 51 1.73 -11.85 0.75
N LYS A 52 0.56 -11.29 0.40
CA LYS A 52 0.30 -10.70 -0.91
C LYS A 52 -0.39 -9.34 -0.80
N ALA A 53 0.16 -8.32 -1.45
CA ALA A 53 -0.45 -7.00 -1.52
C ALA A 53 -0.52 -6.52 -2.98
N THR A 54 -1.67 -6.01 -3.39
CA THR A 54 -1.85 -5.25 -4.63
C THR A 54 -2.23 -3.83 -4.26
N VAL A 55 -1.47 -2.83 -4.70
CA VAL A 55 -1.57 -1.44 -4.23
C VAL A 55 -1.56 -0.45 -5.39
N HIS A 56 -2.64 0.30 -5.53
CA HIS A 56 -2.85 1.26 -6.61
C HIS A 56 -3.35 2.61 -6.10
N GLY A 57 -3.00 3.68 -6.83
CA GLY A 57 -3.47 5.03 -6.55
C GLY A 57 -3.07 5.55 -5.17
N LYS A 58 -4.01 6.19 -4.45
CA LYS A 58 -3.70 6.85 -3.17
C LYS A 58 -3.29 5.90 -2.04
N TRP A 59 -3.48 4.60 -2.19
CA TRP A 59 -3.02 3.59 -1.23
C TRP A 59 -1.51 3.44 -1.15
N HIS A 60 -0.75 3.94 -2.14
CA HIS A 60 0.71 3.87 -2.13
C HIS A 60 1.30 4.51 -0.87
N GLY A 61 0.79 5.66 -0.42
CA GLY A 61 1.34 6.39 0.73
C GLY A 61 1.06 5.74 2.09
N ILE A 62 0.03 4.91 2.19
CA ILE A 62 -0.50 4.44 3.49
C ILE A 62 0.53 3.64 4.28
N ALA A 63 1.32 2.78 3.64
CA ALA A 63 2.36 2.03 4.35
C ALA A 63 3.41 2.94 5.01
N ARG A 64 3.71 4.09 4.40
CA ARG A 64 4.58 5.13 4.97
C ARG A 64 3.90 5.85 6.11
N ASP A 65 2.71 6.39 5.84
CA ASP A 65 2.02 7.31 6.72
C ASP A 65 1.56 6.61 8.00
N ARG A 66 1.24 5.31 7.90
CA ARG A 66 0.86 4.44 9.02
C ARG A 66 2.00 3.58 9.57
N LYS A 67 3.22 3.72 9.03
CA LYS A 67 4.43 2.98 9.44
C LYS A 67 4.21 1.46 9.52
N TYR A 68 3.61 0.88 8.50
CA TYR A 68 3.29 -0.55 8.47
C TYR A 68 4.54 -1.41 8.52
N LYS A 69 4.53 -2.51 9.28
CA LYS A 69 5.54 -3.57 9.21
C LYS A 69 4.93 -4.80 8.54
N LEU A 70 5.58 -5.31 7.50
CA LEU A 70 5.02 -6.35 6.63
C LEU A 70 5.95 -7.59 6.60
N PRO A 71 6.16 -8.26 7.76
CA PRO A 71 7.23 -9.24 7.89
C PRO A 71 7.04 -10.54 7.12
N ALA A 72 5.84 -10.82 6.61
CA ALA A 72 5.57 -12.00 5.79
C ALA A 72 5.29 -11.68 4.32
N LEU A 73 5.42 -10.40 3.90
CA LEU A 73 5.06 -9.99 2.55
C LEU A 73 6.07 -10.54 1.55
N LYS A 74 5.58 -11.34 0.60
CA LYS A 74 6.38 -11.99 -0.44
C LYS A 74 6.01 -11.50 -1.84
N HIS A 75 4.73 -11.19 -2.06
CA HIS A 75 4.21 -10.80 -3.37
C HIS A 75 3.63 -9.39 -3.31
N LEU A 76 4.24 -8.47 -4.05
CA LEU A 76 3.77 -7.09 -4.15
C LEU A 76 3.43 -6.78 -5.61
N SER A 77 2.21 -6.28 -5.85
CA SER A 77 1.83 -5.72 -7.15
C SER A 77 1.50 -4.24 -6.99
N THR A 78 2.09 -3.38 -7.81
CA THR A 78 1.87 -1.93 -7.75
C THR A 78 1.66 -1.34 -9.12
N ALA A 79 0.73 -0.39 -9.24
CA ALA A 79 0.70 0.54 -10.36
C ALA A 79 1.85 1.53 -10.17
N SER A 80 2.97 1.28 -10.86
CA SER A 80 4.26 1.83 -10.40
C SER A 80 4.65 3.16 -10.98
N PHE A 81 4.09 3.64 -12.09
CA PHE A 81 4.74 4.72 -12.82
C PHE A 81 3.84 5.93 -13.03
N SER A 82 4.22 7.05 -12.40
CA SER A 82 3.76 8.37 -12.82
C SER A 82 4.71 8.91 -13.89
N ASN A 83 4.15 9.27 -15.03
CA ASN A 83 4.86 9.93 -16.13
C ASN A 83 5.22 11.37 -15.71
N ARG A 84 6.51 11.73 -15.71
CA ARG A 84 6.98 13.11 -15.50
C ARG A 84 7.46 13.78 -16.81
N GLY A 85 7.20 13.14 -17.96
CA GLY A 85 7.71 13.50 -19.29
C GLY A 85 8.16 12.25 -20.07
N PRO A 86 8.31 12.34 -21.41
CA PRO A 86 8.65 11.19 -22.24
C PRO A 86 9.98 10.57 -21.81
N GLY A 87 9.92 9.30 -21.36
CA GLY A 87 11.10 8.48 -21.05
C GLY A 87 11.48 8.33 -19.57
N ALA A 88 10.81 9.02 -18.63
CA ALA A 88 11.16 8.96 -17.20
C ALA A 88 10.04 8.33 -16.36
N TYR A 89 10.17 7.02 -16.11
CA TYR A 89 9.26 6.25 -15.24
C TYR A 89 9.88 6.08 -13.86
N PHE A 90 9.28 6.68 -12.84
CA PHE A 90 9.69 6.49 -11.45
C PHE A 90 8.63 5.74 -10.66
N LEU A 91 9.07 4.83 -9.77
CA LEU A 91 8.22 4.27 -8.73
C LEU A 91 7.61 5.42 -7.92
N HIS A 92 6.29 5.46 -7.85
CA HIS A 92 5.59 6.40 -6.99
C HIS A 92 6.16 6.29 -5.56
N VAL A 93 6.62 7.40 -4.96
CA VAL A 93 7.39 7.40 -3.69
C VAL A 93 6.68 6.62 -2.56
N GLY A 94 5.35 6.55 -2.60
CA GLY A 94 4.58 5.72 -1.67
C GLY A 94 4.79 4.20 -1.85
N ALA A 95 4.85 3.70 -3.08
CA ALA A 95 5.03 2.27 -3.35
C ALA A 95 6.37 1.73 -2.82
N TRP A 96 7.41 2.59 -2.80
CA TRP A 96 8.72 2.28 -2.22
C TRP A 96 8.66 1.86 -0.75
N GLN A 97 7.68 2.35 0.00
CA GLN A 97 7.56 2.07 1.43
C GLN A 97 6.96 0.69 1.69
N TRP A 98 6.13 0.17 0.78
CA TRP A 98 5.68 -1.22 0.82
C TRP A 98 6.85 -2.20 0.63
N ILE A 99 7.80 -1.84 -0.24
CA ILE A 99 9.02 -2.64 -0.49
C ILE A 99 9.93 -2.60 0.75
N ARG A 100 10.24 -1.40 1.26
CA ARG A 100 11.12 -1.26 2.44
C ARG A 100 10.58 -1.94 3.70
N ASN A 101 9.26 -1.98 3.86
CA ASN A 101 8.64 -2.53 5.05
C ASN A 101 8.47 -4.06 5.00
N ALA A 102 8.80 -4.71 3.87
CA ALA A 102 8.78 -6.16 3.71
C ALA A 102 10.07 -6.80 4.26
N SER A 103 10.10 -7.09 5.57
CA SER A 103 11.34 -7.52 6.24
C SER A 103 11.82 -8.92 5.87
N SER A 104 10.94 -9.82 5.41
CA SER A 104 11.34 -11.14 4.90
C SER A 104 11.91 -11.11 3.48
N GLY A 105 11.90 -9.94 2.83
CA GLY A 105 12.19 -9.81 1.41
C GLY A 105 10.99 -10.20 0.53
N LEU A 106 10.93 -9.56 -0.63
CA LEU A 106 9.94 -9.83 -1.67
C LEU A 106 10.47 -10.89 -2.62
N THR A 107 9.69 -11.95 -2.85
CA THR A 107 10.02 -12.97 -3.85
C THR A 107 9.44 -12.63 -5.22
N SER A 108 8.50 -11.69 -5.30
CA SER A 108 7.89 -11.25 -6.55
C SER A 108 7.39 -9.80 -6.46
N ILE A 109 7.76 -9.00 -7.46
CA ILE A 109 7.28 -7.63 -7.65
C ILE A 109 6.67 -7.54 -9.05
N HIS A 110 5.38 -7.25 -9.14
CA HIS A 110 4.70 -7.03 -10.41
C HIS A 110 4.28 -5.56 -10.56
N SER A 111 4.91 -4.85 -11.49
CA SER A 111 4.54 -3.48 -11.82
C SER A 111 3.58 -3.45 -13.01
N THR A 112 2.48 -2.70 -12.88
CA THR A 112 1.54 -2.46 -13.99
C THR A 112 1.61 -0.98 -14.39
N LEU A 113 1.57 -0.70 -15.69
CA LEU A 113 1.42 0.66 -16.21
C LEU A 113 -0.04 1.09 -15.99
N GLN A 114 -0.27 2.26 -15.37
CA GLN A 114 -1.57 2.92 -15.49
C GLN A 114 -1.54 3.75 -16.76
N GLN A 115 -2.36 3.37 -17.75
CA GLN A 115 -2.68 4.23 -18.89
C GLN A 115 -3.68 5.30 -18.46
#